data_AF-A0A9E0TG09-F1
#
_entry.id   AF-A0A9E0TG09-F1
#
_cell.length_a   1.000
_cell.length_b   1.000
_cell.length_c   1.000
_cell.angle_alpha   90.00
_cell.angle_beta   90.00
_cell.angle_gamma   90.00
#
_symmetry.space_group_name_H-M   'P 1'
#
loop_
_entity.id
_entity.type
_entity.pdbx_description
1 polymer ?
#
loop_
_entity_poly.entity_id
_entity_poly.type
_entity_poly.pdbx_seq_one_letter_code
_entity_poly.pdbx_strand_id
1 'polypeptide(L)'
;MLEIHSLRLRGTLAVLMAAVLVAACGTVDLGPRYSPPPIRMPEPLPATPAAPAPAPQPMGAQPMPVPAPPPSAPQPLPPVAAPGPEANPNLVTLTTTMDGASVIPPARSGAAGRLDALYDSSTRVLRWKASWDGLAGAITAVQFHGPADAAHNAPATMIWPSPFGTRYEGRATLTPQQAADLVGGRWYVSVFTSSYPQGELRGQLQVVN
;
A
#
# COMPACT_ATOMS: atom_id res chain seq x y z
N MET A 1 4.92 11.00 67.21
CA MET A 1 3.79 10.61 66.33
C MET A 1 2.71 11.65 66.54
N LEU A 2 2.19 12.41 65.58
CA LEU A 2 2.42 12.50 64.15
C LEU A 2 1.67 13.78 63.70
N GLU A 3 2.32 14.57 62.86
CA GLU A 3 1.86 15.65 61.96
C GLU A 3 0.44 16.24 62.10
N ILE A 4 0.38 17.54 62.45
CA ILE A 4 -0.76 18.42 62.15
C ILE A 4 -0.19 19.75 61.65
N HIS A 5 0.26 19.83 60.40
CA HIS A 5 0.63 21.09 59.74
C HIS A 5 0.54 20.93 58.22
N SER A 6 -0.67 20.93 57.62
CA SER A 6 -0.82 21.07 56.16
C SER A 6 -2.24 21.42 55.69
N LEU A 7 -2.98 22.26 56.43
CA LEU A 7 -4.33 22.62 55.98
C LEU A 7 -4.75 24.07 56.27
N ARG A 8 -3.90 25.06 56.00
CA ARG A 8 -4.34 26.46 55.79
C ARG A 8 -3.32 27.23 54.94
N LEU A 9 -3.44 27.16 53.61
CA LEU A 9 -3.12 28.31 52.74
C LEU A 9 -3.61 28.08 51.30
N ARG A 10 -4.91 27.78 51.14
CA ARG A 10 -5.59 27.99 49.87
C ARG A 10 -6.09 29.42 49.86
N GLY A 11 -5.42 30.29 49.11
CA GLY A 11 -5.93 31.63 48.84
C GLY A 11 -4.84 32.69 48.75
N THR A 12 -4.27 32.86 47.57
CA THR A 12 -3.93 34.14 46.90
C THR A 12 -2.83 33.91 45.86
N LEU A 13 -3.21 33.82 44.59
CA LEU A 13 -2.68 34.65 43.49
C LEU A 13 -3.30 34.14 42.18
N ALA A 14 -4.51 34.63 41.91
CA ALA A 14 -4.95 34.81 40.55
C ALA A 14 -4.34 36.11 40.01
N VAL A 15 -4.18 36.16 38.69
CA VAL A 15 -3.84 37.33 37.87
C VAL A 15 -2.34 37.62 37.71
N LEU A 16 -1.75 37.06 36.65
CA LEU A 16 -0.99 37.89 35.72
C LEU A 16 -1.17 37.36 34.29
N MET A 17 -2.05 38.06 33.57
CA MET A 17 -2.15 38.08 32.11
C MET A 17 -0.87 38.68 31.52
N ALA A 18 -0.35 38.10 30.44
CA ALA A 18 -0.14 38.82 29.17
C ALA A 18 0.57 37.89 28.17
N ALA A 19 -0.11 37.68 27.05
CA ALA A 19 0.38 36.98 25.89
C ALA A 19 1.58 37.69 25.24
N VAL A 20 2.61 36.92 24.88
CA VAL A 20 3.55 37.29 23.81
C VAL A 20 3.79 36.02 22.98
N LEU A 21 2.91 35.79 22.01
CA LEU A 21 3.12 34.81 20.94
C LEU A 21 3.45 35.60 19.68
N VAL A 22 4.73 35.94 19.52
CA VAL A 22 5.23 36.53 18.28
C VAL A 22 5.33 35.40 17.27
N ALA A 23 4.38 35.37 16.33
CA ALA A 23 4.43 34.57 15.14
C ALA A 23 5.60 35.03 14.26
N ALA A 24 6.69 34.27 14.25
CA ALA A 24 7.75 34.42 13.26
C ALA A 24 7.34 33.66 11.98
N CYS A 25 6.46 34.26 11.17
CA CYS A 25 6.38 33.90 9.75
C CYS A 25 7.59 34.50 9.03
N GLY A 26 8.72 33.81 9.11
CA GLY A 26 9.88 34.11 8.27
C GLY A 26 9.49 33.86 6.81
N THR A 27 9.27 34.94 6.06
CA THR A 27 9.21 34.87 4.61
C THR A 27 10.65 34.66 4.14
N VAL A 28 10.94 33.53 3.51
CA VAL A 28 12.27 33.28 2.93
C VAL A 28 12.39 34.19 1.70
N ASP A 29 13.05 35.34 1.88
CA ASP A 29 13.43 36.23 0.79
C ASP A 29 14.58 35.56 0.02
N LEU A 30 14.22 34.87 -1.06
CA LEU A 30 15.16 34.36 -2.03
C LEU A 30 15.68 35.57 -2.81
N GLY A 31 16.71 36.23 -2.30
CA GLY A 31 17.30 37.41 -2.91
C GLY A 31 17.64 37.25 -4.41
N PRO A 32 18.18 38.29 -5.07
CA PRO A 32 18.28 38.40 -6.54
C PRO A 32 19.20 37.37 -7.25
N ARG A 33 19.61 36.30 -6.57
CA ARG A 33 20.49 35.23 -7.03
C ARG A 33 19.83 33.85 -7.08
N TYR A 34 18.53 33.73 -6.78
CA TYR A 34 17.82 32.47 -6.98
C TYR A 34 17.65 32.20 -8.49
N SER A 35 18.51 31.34 -9.02
CA SER A 35 18.39 30.77 -10.36
C SER A 35 17.93 29.32 -10.20
N PRO A 36 16.62 29.03 -10.30
CA PRO A 36 16.15 27.66 -10.20
C PRO A 36 16.78 26.80 -11.31
N PRO A 37 17.09 25.52 -11.05
CA PRO A 37 17.52 24.62 -12.11
C PRO A 37 16.40 24.49 -13.15
N PRO A 38 16.74 24.35 -14.45
CA PRO A 38 15.73 24.21 -15.49
C PRO A 38 14.88 22.96 -15.21
N ILE A 39 13.56 23.15 -15.15
CA ILE A 39 12.58 22.05 -15.11
C ILE A 39 12.77 21.25 -16.40
N ARG A 40 13.25 20.01 -16.28
CA ARG A 40 13.28 19.07 -17.40
C ARG A 40 11.83 18.63 -17.63
N MET A 41 11.18 19.21 -18.62
CA MET A 41 9.88 18.73 -19.08
C MET A 41 10.02 17.24 -19.44
N PRO A 42 9.03 16.39 -19.11
CA PRO A 42 8.99 15.04 -19.65
C PRO A 42 9.05 15.14 -21.17
N GLU A 43 10.07 14.55 -21.77
CA GLU A 43 10.15 14.41 -23.22
C GLU A 43 8.86 13.68 -23.68
N PRO A 44 8.15 14.16 -24.72
CA PRO A 44 7.02 13.44 -25.26
C PRO A 44 7.47 12.02 -25.60
N LEU A 45 6.78 11.01 -25.08
CA LEU A 45 7.06 9.62 -25.41
C LEU A 45 7.07 9.50 -26.95
N PRO A 46 8.07 8.81 -27.54
CA PRO A 46 8.09 8.59 -28.98
C PRO A 46 6.79 7.91 -29.39
N ALA A 47 6.19 8.39 -30.48
CA ALA A 47 5.00 7.79 -31.03
C ALA A 47 5.28 6.30 -31.31
N THR A 48 4.44 5.43 -30.76
CA THR A 48 4.46 4.00 -31.04
C THR A 48 4.48 3.80 -32.56
N PRO A 49 5.41 3.02 -33.13
CA PRO A 49 5.38 2.70 -34.54
C PRO A 49 4.01 2.08 -34.87
N ALA A 50 3.33 2.65 -35.87
CA ALA A 50 2.11 2.06 -36.40
C ALA A 50 2.39 0.62 -36.82
N ALA A 51 1.56 -0.32 -36.36
CA ALA A 51 1.61 -1.69 -36.81
C ALA A 51 1.54 -1.73 -38.35
N PRO A 52 2.34 -2.57 -39.02
CA PRO A 52 2.30 -2.67 -40.48
C PRO A 52 0.90 -3.10 -40.94
N ALA A 53 0.39 -2.43 -41.98
CA ALA A 53 -0.86 -2.78 -42.62
C ALA A 53 -0.83 -4.25 -43.11
N PRO A 54 -1.93 -5.01 -42.99
CA PRO A 54 -1.98 -6.37 -43.51
C PRO A 54 -1.81 -6.34 -45.03
N ALA A 55 -0.91 -7.19 -45.54
CA ALA A 55 -0.67 -7.34 -46.96
C ALA A 55 -1.96 -7.82 -47.68
N PRO A 56 -2.21 -7.35 -48.93
CA PRO A 56 -3.36 -7.82 -49.71
C PRO A 56 -3.22 -9.31 -50.02
N GLN A 57 -4.22 -10.08 -49.63
CA GLN A 57 -4.34 -11.50 -49.98
C GLN A 57 -4.66 -11.62 -51.48
N PRO A 58 -3.97 -12.47 -52.25
CA PRO A 58 -4.32 -12.70 -53.64
C PRO A 58 -5.67 -13.42 -53.74
N MET A 59 -6.59 -12.85 -54.52
CA MET A 59 -7.86 -13.47 -54.88
C MET A 59 -7.63 -14.69 -55.80
N GLY A 60 -8.06 -15.86 -55.32
CA GLY A 60 -8.73 -16.92 -56.08
C GLY A 60 -8.05 -17.49 -57.33
N ALA A 61 -7.42 -18.66 -57.18
CA ALA A 61 -7.38 -19.68 -58.22
C ALA A 61 -8.18 -20.90 -57.74
N GLN A 62 -9.18 -21.31 -58.52
CA GLN A 62 -10.03 -22.46 -58.22
C GLN A 62 -9.22 -23.78 -58.27
N PRO A 63 -9.57 -24.80 -57.46
CA PRO A 63 -8.77 -26.00 -57.30
C PRO A 63 -8.99 -27.02 -58.44
N MET A 64 -7.91 -27.68 -58.87
CA MET A 64 -7.97 -28.94 -59.61
C MET A 64 -8.30 -30.10 -58.66
N PRO A 65 -9.00 -31.17 -59.07
CA PRO A 65 -9.21 -32.33 -58.20
C PRO A 65 -7.90 -33.10 -57.98
N VAL A 66 -7.41 -33.11 -56.74
CA VAL A 66 -6.31 -33.97 -56.29
C VAL A 66 -6.90 -35.34 -55.89
N PRO A 67 -6.31 -36.49 -56.27
CA PRO A 67 -6.77 -37.80 -55.81
C PRO A 67 -6.67 -37.90 -54.27
N ALA A 68 -7.68 -38.52 -53.64
CA ALA A 68 -7.70 -38.70 -52.20
C ALA A 68 -6.48 -39.52 -51.70
N PRO A 69 -5.83 -39.13 -50.59
CA PRO A 69 -4.78 -39.94 -49.98
C PRO A 69 -5.37 -41.21 -49.34
N PRO A 70 -4.56 -42.29 -49.19
CA PRO A 70 -5.00 -43.50 -48.48
C PRO A 70 -5.28 -43.19 -47.00
N PRO A 71 -6.12 -43.98 -46.31
CA PRO A 71 -6.43 -43.73 -44.90
C PRO A 71 -5.19 -43.85 -44.02
N SER A 72 -4.89 -42.76 -43.30
CA SER A 72 -3.81 -42.70 -42.31
C SER A 72 -4.02 -43.73 -41.20
N ALA A 73 -2.97 -44.46 -40.84
CA ALA A 73 -2.95 -45.31 -39.65
C ALA A 73 -3.24 -44.48 -38.38
N PRO A 74 -3.80 -45.09 -37.30
CA PRO A 74 -4.03 -44.39 -36.05
C PRO A 74 -2.71 -43.86 -35.48
N GLN A 75 -2.57 -42.54 -35.35
CA GLN A 75 -1.42 -41.96 -34.66
C GLN A 75 -1.59 -42.11 -33.15
N PRO A 76 -0.52 -42.43 -32.39
CA PRO A 76 -0.55 -42.40 -30.93
C PRO A 76 -0.94 -41.00 -30.45
N LEU A 77 -1.80 -40.93 -29.43
CA LEU A 77 -2.22 -39.66 -28.82
C LEU A 77 -0.98 -38.87 -28.34
N PRO A 78 -0.96 -37.53 -28.51
CA PRO A 78 0.10 -36.72 -27.92
C PRO A 78 0.09 -36.87 -26.39
N PRO A 79 1.25 -36.79 -25.71
CA PRO A 79 1.27 -36.75 -24.25
C PRO A 79 0.46 -35.55 -23.76
N VAL A 80 -0.48 -35.81 -22.84
CA VAL A 80 -1.23 -34.78 -22.13
C VAL A 80 -0.23 -33.76 -21.58
N ALA A 81 -0.34 -32.51 -22.01
CA ALA A 81 0.44 -31.42 -21.46
C ALA A 81 0.25 -31.41 -19.93
N ALA A 82 1.37 -31.37 -19.19
CA ALA A 82 1.32 -31.23 -17.73
C ALA A 82 0.47 -30.00 -17.38
N PRO A 83 -0.35 -30.05 -16.31
CA PRO A 83 -1.10 -28.88 -15.87
C PRO A 83 -0.11 -27.74 -15.61
N GLY A 84 -0.40 -26.55 -16.17
CA GLY A 84 0.27 -25.31 -15.76
C GLY A 84 0.09 -25.08 -14.26
N PRO A 85 0.79 -24.10 -13.65
CA PRO A 85 0.61 -23.80 -12.23
C PRO A 85 -0.87 -23.51 -11.96
N GLU A 86 -1.57 -24.48 -11.39
CA GLU A 86 -2.97 -24.35 -11.03
C GLU A 86 -3.05 -23.18 -10.04
N ALA A 87 -3.87 -22.19 -10.37
CA ALA A 87 -4.23 -21.17 -9.39
C ALA A 87 -4.76 -21.92 -8.16
N ASN A 88 -4.04 -21.84 -7.04
CA ASN A 88 -4.50 -22.46 -5.81
C ASN A 88 -5.77 -21.69 -5.39
N PRO A 89 -6.97 -22.29 -5.47
CA PRO A 89 -8.23 -21.57 -5.28
C PRO A 89 -8.40 -21.00 -3.87
N ASN A 90 -7.51 -21.39 -2.96
CA ASN A 90 -7.49 -20.93 -1.58
C ASN A 90 -6.59 -19.70 -1.37
N LEU A 91 -5.82 -19.26 -2.37
CA LEU A 91 -4.95 -18.10 -2.24
C LEU A 91 -5.62 -16.82 -2.72
N VAL A 92 -5.70 -15.84 -1.84
CA VAL A 92 -6.16 -14.47 -2.12
C VAL A 92 -4.95 -13.54 -2.05
N THR A 93 -4.69 -12.81 -3.13
CA THR A 93 -3.64 -11.78 -3.15
C THR A 93 -4.25 -10.45 -2.75
N LEU A 94 -3.56 -9.71 -1.87
CA LEU A 94 -3.97 -8.37 -1.46
C LEU A 94 -2.81 -7.39 -1.64
N THR A 95 -3.14 -6.12 -1.89
CA THR A 95 -2.15 -5.05 -2.01
C THR A 95 -2.70 -3.74 -1.46
N THR A 96 -1.80 -2.83 -1.08
CA THR A 96 -2.11 -1.42 -0.84
C THR A 96 -0.86 -0.57 -1.04
N THR A 97 -1.05 0.64 -1.56
CA THR A 97 -0.11 1.75 -1.36
C THR A 97 -0.45 2.46 -0.06
N MET A 98 0.53 3.09 0.58
CA MET A 98 0.36 3.87 1.79
C MET A 98 0.91 5.27 1.58
N ASP A 99 0.19 6.28 2.04
CA ASP A 99 0.57 7.68 1.89
C ASP A 99 0.02 8.51 3.07
N GLY A 100 0.52 9.75 3.20
CA GLY A 100 0.10 10.66 4.26
C GLY A 100 -1.31 11.25 4.05
N ALA A 101 -1.77 11.39 2.81
CA ALA A 101 -3.11 11.92 2.51
C ALA A 101 -4.23 10.94 2.91
N SER A 102 -3.92 9.65 2.91
CA SER A 102 -4.80 8.57 3.35
C SER A 102 -4.93 8.48 4.88
N VAL A 103 -4.09 9.17 5.67
CA VAL A 103 -4.22 9.23 7.14
C VAL A 103 -5.44 10.08 7.51
N ILE A 104 -6.10 9.79 8.65
CA ILE A 104 -7.29 10.54 9.10
C ILE A 104 -7.05 11.11 10.51
N PRO A 105 -6.94 12.44 10.65
CA PRO A 105 -6.83 13.46 9.60
C PRO A 105 -5.55 13.35 8.75
N PRO A 106 -5.50 13.91 7.51
CA PRO A 106 -4.34 13.79 6.62
C PRO A 106 -3.04 14.30 7.23
N ALA A 107 -1.99 13.48 7.13
CA ALA A 107 -0.63 13.83 7.53
C ALA A 107 0.09 14.55 6.38
N ARG A 108 0.84 15.63 6.67
CA ARG A 108 1.65 16.35 5.69
C ARG A 108 3.00 15.67 5.42
N SER A 109 3.00 14.36 5.19
CA SER A 109 4.20 13.60 4.83
C SER A 109 4.27 13.39 3.32
N GLY A 110 5.48 13.51 2.77
CA GLY A 110 5.80 13.10 1.40
C GLY A 110 6.27 11.64 1.31
N ALA A 111 6.27 10.92 2.43
CA ALA A 111 6.63 9.52 2.47
C ALA A 111 5.61 8.65 1.72
N ALA A 112 6.07 7.50 1.24
CA ALA A 112 5.24 6.53 0.56
C ALA A 112 5.57 5.11 1.04
N GLY A 113 4.57 4.24 0.97
CA GLY A 113 4.73 2.83 1.29
C GLY A 113 3.95 1.92 0.37
N ARG A 114 4.30 0.63 0.40
CA ARG A 114 3.58 -0.43 -0.29
C ARG A 114 3.55 -1.68 0.58
N LEU A 115 2.45 -2.40 0.52
CA LEU A 115 2.27 -3.70 1.12
C LEU A 115 1.66 -4.64 0.10
N ASP A 116 2.27 -5.82 -0.08
CA ASP A 116 1.73 -6.92 -0.84
C ASP A 116 1.58 -8.13 0.09
N ALA A 117 0.42 -8.80 0.04
CA ALA A 117 0.08 -9.89 0.92
C ALA A 117 -0.56 -11.05 0.18
N LEU A 118 -0.40 -12.23 0.77
CA LEU A 118 -0.99 -13.48 0.33
C LEU A 118 -1.71 -14.09 1.51
N TYR A 119 -3.01 -14.30 1.35
CA TYR A 119 -3.87 -14.93 2.33
C TYR A 119 -4.30 -16.32 1.83
N ASP A 120 -4.07 -17.34 2.65
CA ASP A 120 -4.55 -18.69 2.41
C ASP A 120 -5.84 -18.93 3.19
N SER A 121 -6.97 -19.08 2.49
CA SER A 121 -8.30 -19.28 3.09
C SER A 121 -8.47 -20.65 3.75
N SER A 122 -7.67 -21.65 3.36
CA SER A 122 -7.71 -22.99 3.95
C SER A 122 -7.05 -23.03 5.32
N THR A 123 -5.89 -22.37 5.45
CA THR A 123 -5.10 -22.34 6.70
C THR A 123 -5.35 -21.08 7.53
N ARG A 124 -6.02 -20.07 6.94
CA ARG A 124 -6.18 -18.69 7.45
C ARG A 124 -4.86 -17.98 7.70
N VAL A 125 -3.79 -18.39 7.03
CA VAL A 125 -2.48 -17.77 7.18
C VAL A 125 -2.38 -16.58 6.23
N LEU A 126 -2.18 -15.40 6.80
CA LEU A 126 -1.78 -14.19 6.08
C LEU A 126 -0.26 -14.08 6.10
N ARG A 127 0.35 -13.82 4.95
CA ARG A 127 1.76 -13.48 4.79
C ARG A 127 1.86 -12.16 4.06
N TRP A 128 2.75 -11.27 4.48
CA TRP A 128 2.88 -9.96 3.83
C TRP A 128 4.32 -9.52 3.75
N LYS A 129 4.57 -8.66 2.77
CA LYS A 129 5.79 -7.87 2.62
C LYS A 129 5.40 -6.41 2.53
N ALA A 130 6.13 -5.56 3.22
CA ALA A 130 5.94 -4.13 3.19
C ALA A 130 7.28 -3.42 2.96
N SER A 131 7.19 -2.23 2.37
CA SER A 131 8.31 -1.32 2.18
C SER A 131 7.83 0.11 2.23
N TRP A 132 8.73 1.02 2.55
CA TRP A 132 8.47 2.45 2.67
C TRP A 132 9.72 3.26 2.38
N ASP A 133 9.50 4.49 1.96
CA ASP A 133 10.55 5.44 1.60
C ASP A 133 10.15 6.86 2.05
N GLY A 134 11.15 7.70 2.29
CA GLY A 134 10.94 9.12 2.61
C GLY A 134 10.32 9.41 3.98
N LEU A 135 10.29 8.45 4.90
CA LEU A 135 9.77 8.65 6.26
C LEU A 135 10.50 9.79 6.99
N ALA A 136 9.75 10.64 7.68
CA ALA A 136 10.29 11.81 8.38
C ALA A 136 10.90 11.49 9.76
N GLY A 137 10.89 10.23 10.18
CA GLY A 137 11.41 9.80 11.48
C GLY A 137 11.54 8.29 11.59
N ALA A 138 12.10 7.84 12.71
CA ALA A 138 12.20 6.41 13.01
C ALA A 138 10.80 5.82 13.24
N ILE A 139 10.55 4.62 12.72
CA ILE A 139 9.29 3.90 12.94
C ILE A 139 9.17 3.51 14.40
N THR A 140 8.07 3.91 15.02
CA THR A 140 7.72 3.58 16.41
C THR A 140 6.72 2.43 16.49
N ALA A 141 5.83 2.30 15.49
CA ALA A 141 4.90 1.20 15.38
C ALA A 141 4.42 0.98 13.93
N VAL A 142 4.04 -0.25 13.61
CA VAL A 142 3.25 -0.59 12.42
C VAL A 142 2.10 -1.48 12.85
N GLN A 143 0.90 -1.17 12.39
CA GLN A 143 -0.32 -1.84 12.84
C GLN A 143 -1.28 -2.10 11.67
N PHE A 144 -1.92 -3.28 11.68
CA PHE A 144 -3.17 -3.46 10.96
C PHE A 144 -4.32 -3.01 11.85
N HIS A 145 -5.30 -2.36 11.24
CA HIS A 145 -6.54 -1.90 11.86
C HIS A 145 -7.75 -2.45 11.10
N GLY A 146 -8.87 -2.58 11.81
CA GLY A 146 -10.14 -2.96 11.22
C GLY A 146 -11.15 -3.42 12.27
N PRO A 147 -12.41 -3.64 11.87
CA PRO A 147 -12.95 -3.37 10.53
C PRO A 147 -13.25 -1.87 10.32
N ALA A 148 -12.83 -1.31 9.18
CA ALA A 148 -13.20 0.03 8.72
C ALA A 148 -13.07 0.16 7.19
N ASP A 149 -13.89 1.03 6.61
CA ASP A 149 -13.70 1.54 5.25
C ASP A 149 -12.61 2.62 5.20
N ALA A 150 -12.25 3.03 3.98
CA ALA A 150 -11.18 3.99 3.74
C ALA A 150 -11.40 5.37 4.40
N ALA A 151 -12.63 5.75 4.76
CA ALA A 151 -12.95 7.04 5.36
C ALA A 151 -13.01 7.02 6.91
N HIS A 152 -12.78 5.88 7.56
CA HIS A 152 -12.88 5.75 9.02
C HIS A 152 -11.65 5.10 9.66
N ASN A 153 -11.37 5.50 10.91
CA ASN A 153 -10.39 4.84 11.76
C ASN A 153 -11.05 3.70 12.56
N ALA A 154 -10.29 2.65 12.83
CA ALA A 154 -10.67 1.51 13.65
C ALA A 154 -9.58 1.16 14.68
N PRO A 155 -9.91 0.36 15.71
CA PRO A 155 -8.92 -0.22 16.61
C PRO A 155 -7.88 -1.06 15.86
N ALA A 156 -6.71 -1.21 16.47
CA ALA A 156 -5.68 -2.12 15.97
C ALA A 156 -6.16 -3.57 16.10
N THR A 157 -6.16 -4.32 15.00
CA THR A 157 -6.40 -5.76 15.00
C THR A 157 -5.10 -6.56 15.14
N MET A 158 -3.96 -5.95 14.79
CA MET A 158 -2.65 -6.60 14.88
C MET A 158 -1.54 -5.56 14.95
N ILE A 159 -0.64 -5.73 15.92
CA ILE A 159 0.57 -4.92 16.06
C ILE A 159 1.75 -5.74 15.55
N TRP A 160 2.56 -5.16 14.68
CA TRP A 160 3.71 -5.85 14.11
C TRP A 160 4.90 -5.81 15.08
N PRO A 161 5.61 -6.92 15.29
CA PRO A 161 6.80 -6.93 16.13
C PRO A 161 7.96 -6.16 15.49
N SER A 162 8.68 -5.40 16.32
CA SER A 162 9.96 -4.76 15.99
C SER A 162 11.10 -5.79 15.88
N PRO A 163 12.25 -5.46 15.25
CA PRO A 163 12.64 -4.17 14.68
C PRO A 163 12.05 -3.89 13.29
N PHE A 164 12.02 -2.60 12.92
CA PHE A 164 11.57 -2.14 11.60
C PHE A 164 12.75 -1.63 10.77
N GLY A 165 12.93 -2.19 9.57
CA GLY A 165 13.89 -1.71 8.57
C GLY A 165 13.21 -0.85 7.49
N THR A 166 13.82 -0.73 6.30
CA THR A 166 13.18 -0.15 5.10
C THR A 166 12.23 -1.12 4.40
N ARG A 167 12.33 -2.40 4.75
CA ARG A 167 11.45 -3.50 4.33
C ARG A 167 11.05 -4.31 5.55
N TYR A 168 9.89 -4.94 5.48
CA TYR A 168 9.35 -5.79 6.53
C TYR A 168 8.62 -6.98 5.94
N GLU A 169 8.80 -8.16 6.53
CA GLU A 169 8.03 -9.35 6.19
C GLU A 169 7.36 -9.88 7.45
N GLY A 170 6.11 -10.29 7.33
CA GLY A 170 5.33 -10.80 8.44
C GLY A 170 4.43 -11.96 8.06
N ARG A 171 3.96 -12.67 9.08
CA ARG A 171 2.94 -13.70 8.95
C ARG A 171 2.09 -13.78 10.19
N ALA A 172 0.84 -14.17 10.03
CA ALA A 172 -0.08 -14.41 11.14
C ALA A 172 -1.18 -15.39 10.73
N THR A 173 -1.66 -16.16 11.68
CA THR A 173 -2.89 -16.95 11.52
C THR A 173 -4.07 -16.13 11.99
N LEU A 174 -5.05 -15.92 11.12
CA LEU A 174 -6.22 -15.09 11.39
C LEU A 174 -7.34 -15.91 12.04
N THR A 175 -8.13 -15.24 12.89
CA THR A 175 -9.44 -15.77 13.27
C THR A 175 -10.39 -15.76 12.07
N PRO A 176 -11.48 -16.56 12.10
CA PRO A 176 -12.47 -16.53 11.02
C PRO A 176 -13.05 -15.13 10.76
N GLN A 177 -13.29 -14.35 11.81
CA GLN A 177 -13.80 -12.98 11.68
C GLN A 177 -12.77 -12.05 11.03
N GLN A 178 -11.51 -12.12 11.48
CA GLN A 178 -10.42 -11.33 10.90
C GLN A 178 -10.22 -11.63 9.42
N ALA A 179 -10.32 -12.91 9.03
CA ALA A 179 -10.26 -13.32 7.64
C ALA A 179 -11.41 -12.72 6.80
N ALA A 180 -12.64 -12.77 7.30
CA ALA A 180 -13.79 -12.17 6.62
C ALA A 180 -13.65 -10.65 6.48
N ASP A 181 -13.13 -9.97 7.51
CA ASP A 181 -12.87 -8.53 7.49
C ASP A 181 -11.75 -8.17 6.50
N LEU A 182 -10.67 -8.95 6.46
CA LEU A 182 -9.55 -8.75 5.54
C LEU A 182 -9.98 -8.89 4.09
N VAL A 183 -10.62 -10.03 3.74
CA VAL A 183 -11.06 -10.30 2.35
C VAL A 183 -12.20 -9.37 1.95
N GLY A 184 -12.98 -8.88 2.92
CA GLY A 184 -13.98 -7.83 2.71
C GLY A 184 -13.40 -6.43 2.50
N GLY A 185 -12.07 -6.27 2.44
CA GLY A 185 -11.42 -4.99 2.22
C GLY A 185 -11.62 -4.01 3.38
N ARG A 186 -11.86 -4.50 4.60
CA ARG A 186 -12.12 -3.68 5.80
C ARG A 186 -10.88 -3.49 6.68
N TRP A 187 -9.71 -3.82 6.16
CA TRP A 187 -8.44 -3.66 6.87
C TRP A 187 -7.60 -2.57 6.21
N TYR A 188 -6.93 -1.79 7.04
CA TYR A 188 -5.87 -0.88 6.61
C TYR A 188 -4.62 -1.09 7.45
N VAL A 189 -3.48 -0.71 6.89
CA VAL A 189 -2.19 -0.64 7.60
C VAL A 189 -1.87 0.82 7.91
N SER A 190 -1.31 1.06 9.09
CA SER A 190 -0.78 2.36 9.49
C SER A 190 0.66 2.24 9.98
N VAL A 191 1.50 3.17 9.54
CA VAL A 191 2.90 3.33 9.98
C VAL A 191 3.00 4.58 10.83
N PHE A 192 3.54 4.44 12.02
CA PHE A 192 3.76 5.53 12.98
C PHE A 192 5.25 5.80 13.10
N THR A 193 5.63 7.07 13.14
CA THR A 193 7.03 7.48 13.32
C THR A 193 7.16 8.47 14.46
N SER A 194 8.40 8.73 14.88
CA SER A 194 8.68 9.74 15.91
C SER A 194 8.18 11.14 15.53
N SER A 195 8.17 11.47 14.24
CA SER A 195 7.72 12.76 13.70
C SER A 195 6.20 12.82 13.46
N TYR A 196 5.55 11.67 13.29
CA TYR A 196 4.11 11.54 13.11
C TYR A 196 3.51 10.49 14.06
N PRO A 197 3.36 10.83 15.36
CA PRO A 197 2.88 9.89 16.37
C PRO A 197 1.41 9.48 16.20
N GLN A 198 0.62 10.23 15.42
CA GLN A 198 -0.77 9.90 15.08
C GLN A 198 -0.90 9.12 13.76
N GLY A 199 0.22 8.76 13.12
CA GLY A 199 0.28 8.08 11.84
C GLY A 199 0.97 8.93 10.78
N GLU A 200 2.01 8.39 10.16
CA GLU A 200 2.67 9.00 9.00
C GLU A 200 2.05 8.51 7.69
N LEU A 201 1.78 7.21 7.60
CA LEU A 201 1.25 6.55 6.42
C LEU A 201 0.02 5.72 6.78
N ARG A 202 -0.97 5.69 5.87
CA ARG A 202 -2.11 4.78 5.92
C ARG A 202 -2.40 4.22 4.54
N GLY A 203 -2.85 2.96 4.45
CA GLY A 203 -3.27 2.33 3.21
C GLY A 203 -4.32 1.23 3.42
N GLN A 204 -5.41 1.27 2.67
CA GLN A 204 -6.50 0.30 2.73
C GLN A 204 -6.17 -0.95 1.90
N LEU A 205 -6.18 -2.14 2.51
CA LEU A 205 -5.92 -3.38 1.80
C LEU A 205 -7.06 -3.70 0.83
N GLN A 206 -6.70 -3.99 -0.41
CA GLN A 206 -7.62 -4.40 -1.48
C GLN A 206 -7.23 -5.78 -2.00
N VAL A 207 -8.22 -6.60 -2.32
CA VAL A 207 -8.00 -7.86 -3.05
C VAL A 207 -7.60 -7.54 -4.49
N VAL A 208 -6.60 -8.24 -5.00
CA VAL A 208 -6.17 -8.18 -6.40
C VAL A 208 -6.88 -9.31 -7.14
N ASN A 209 -7.71 -8.94 -8.13
CA ASN A 209 -8.39 -9.87 -9.03
C ASN A 209 -7.62 -10.07 -10.34
#